data_AF-A0A7X0GM38-F1
#
_entry.id   AF-A0A7X0GM38-F1
#
_cell.length_a   1.000
_cell.length_b   1.000
_cell.length_c   1.000
_cell.angle_alpha   90.00
_cell.angle_beta   90.00
_cell.angle_gamma   90.00
#
_symmetry.space_group_name_H-M   'P 1'
#
loop_
_entity.id
_entity.type
_entity.pdbx_description
1 polymer ?
#
loop_
_entity_poly.entity_id
_entity_poly.type
_entity_poly.pdbx_seq_one_letter_code
_entity_poly.pdbx_strand_id
1 'polypeptide(L)'
;MLGVLWDAGFDETRSAPVLRAFTAWVLGYVSVELRAVVDNPREPDPAFRLGLYRMPSDELPRLRATAPALAERGGVEGLAAGLDALLDRFVERGL
;
A
#
# COMPACT_ATOMS: atom_id res chain seq x y z
N MET A 1 11.06 17.66 3.16
CA MET A 1 11.19 16.62 2.12
C MET A 1 12.09 17.07 0.97
N LEU A 2 11.72 18.08 0.17
CA LEU A 2 12.58 18.52 -0.96
C LEU A 2 14.00 18.90 -0.53
N GLY A 3 14.16 19.62 0.59
CA GLY A 3 15.50 19.91 1.14
C GLY A 3 16.33 18.66 1.44
N VAL A 4 15.70 17.61 1.99
CA VAL A 4 16.38 16.31 2.26
C VAL A 4 16.79 15.62 0.95
N LEU A 5 15.98 15.71 -0.09
CA LEU A 5 16.30 15.14 -1.40
C LEU A 5 17.45 15.90 -2.07
N TRP A 6 17.45 17.22 -1.97
CA TRP A 6 18.55 18.06 -2.46
C TRP A 6 19.86 17.79 -1.72
N ASP A 7 19.82 17.67 -0.39
CA ASP A 7 20.98 17.29 0.43
C ASP A 7 21.49 15.88 0.08
N ALA A 8 20.60 14.99 -0.40
CA ALA A 8 20.95 13.66 -0.92
C ALA A 8 21.42 13.66 -2.38
N GLY A 9 21.59 14.84 -3.02
CA GLY A 9 22.12 14.97 -4.37
C GLY A 9 21.08 14.80 -5.50
N PHE A 10 19.79 14.78 -5.18
CA PHE A 10 18.74 14.81 -6.19
C PHE A 10 18.62 16.22 -6.76
N ASP A 11 18.55 16.33 -8.08
CA ASP A 11 18.20 17.59 -8.74
C ASP A 11 16.69 17.80 -8.75
N GLU A 12 16.24 18.93 -9.31
CA GLU A 12 14.83 19.30 -9.35
C GLU A 12 13.98 18.33 -10.18
N THR A 13 14.54 17.81 -11.29
CA THR A 13 13.85 16.87 -12.18
C THR A 13 13.64 15.50 -11.54
N ARG A 14 14.48 15.11 -10.57
CA ARG A 14 14.33 13.88 -9.78
C ARG A 14 13.57 14.09 -8.46
N SER A 15 13.70 15.25 -7.83
CA SER A 15 13.07 15.53 -6.53
C SER A 15 11.54 15.63 -6.61
N ALA A 16 11.00 16.23 -7.68
CA ALA A 16 9.56 16.40 -7.83
C ALA A 16 8.81 15.06 -8.03
N PRO A 17 9.27 14.11 -8.87
CA PRO A 17 8.69 12.77 -8.94
C PRO A 17 8.71 12.02 -7.62
N VAL A 18 9.83 12.05 -6.88
CA VAL A 18 9.95 11.38 -5.57
C VAL A 18 8.94 11.94 -4.58
N LEU A 19 8.82 13.27 -4.47
CA LEU A 19 7.85 13.90 -3.58
C LEU A 19 6.41 13.49 -3.92
N ARG A 20 6.05 13.46 -5.22
CA ARG A 20 4.72 13.04 -5.66
C ARG A 20 4.44 11.59 -5.32
N ALA A 21 5.39 10.70 -5.60
CA ALA A 21 5.27 9.27 -5.31
C ALA A 21 5.12 9.01 -3.80
N PHE A 22 6.00 9.61 -2.98
CA PHE A 22 5.92 9.56 -1.53
C PHE A 22 4.54 10.00 -1.03
N THR A 23 4.08 11.17 -1.48
CA THR A 23 2.81 11.75 -1.02
C THR A 23 1.62 10.88 -1.42
N ALA A 24 1.59 10.39 -2.67
CA ALA A 24 0.54 9.51 -3.16
C ALA A 24 0.52 8.17 -2.42
N TRP A 25 1.69 7.59 -2.14
CA TRP A 25 1.80 6.36 -1.36
C TRP A 25 1.26 6.53 0.06
N VAL A 26 1.72 7.53 0.81
CA VAL A 26 1.28 7.77 2.19
C VAL A 26 -0.22 8.00 2.24
N LEU A 27 -0.75 8.89 1.39
CA LEU A 27 -2.19 9.17 1.37
C LEU A 27 -3.02 7.96 0.94
N GLY A 28 -2.53 7.18 -0.03
CA GLY A 28 -3.19 5.95 -0.48
C GLY A 28 -3.20 4.88 0.60
N TYR A 29 -2.05 4.61 1.22
CA TYR A 29 -1.88 3.62 2.28
C TYR A 29 -2.78 3.94 3.48
N VAL A 30 -2.73 5.19 3.96
CA VAL A 30 -3.58 5.65 5.06
C VAL A 30 -5.06 5.56 4.68
N SER A 31 -5.44 5.87 3.43
CA SER A 31 -6.82 5.74 2.98
C SER A 31 -7.31 4.29 3.00
N VAL A 32 -6.48 3.34 2.56
CA VAL A 32 -6.80 1.91 2.56
C VAL A 32 -6.84 1.35 3.99
N GLU A 33 -5.89 1.72 4.84
CA GLU A 33 -5.83 1.25 6.24
C GLU A 33 -6.95 1.84 7.12
N LEU A 34 -7.28 3.13 6.96
CA LEU A 34 -8.37 3.77 7.72
C LEU A 34 -9.75 3.35 7.23
N ARG A 35 -9.88 3.03 5.94
CA ARG A 35 -11.13 2.60 5.32
C ARG A 35 -11.05 1.18 4.81
N ALA A 36 -10.34 0.29 5.52
CA ALA A 36 -10.40 -1.12 5.18
C ALA A 36 -11.89 -1.48 5.10
N VAL A 37 -12.37 -1.79 3.89
CA VAL A 37 -13.79 -2.05 3.66
C VAL A 37 -14.06 -3.41 4.27
N VAL A 38 -14.33 -3.40 5.58
CA VAL A 38 -14.67 -4.58 6.33
C VAL A 38 -16.18 -4.53 6.56
N ASP A 39 -16.92 -5.38 5.85
CA ASP A 39 -18.40 -5.46 5.89
C ASP A 39 -18.87 -5.67 7.35
N ASN A 40 -18.14 -6.51 8.10
CA ASN A 40 -18.31 -6.69 9.54
C ASN A 40 -16.95 -6.97 10.22
N PRO A 41 -16.34 -6.01 10.95
CA PRO A 41 -15.02 -6.21 11.56
C PRO A 41 -14.99 -7.27 12.69
N ARG A 42 -16.14 -7.72 13.20
CA ARG A 42 -16.23 -8.80 14.19
C ARG A 42 -16.41 -10.18 13.56
N GLU A 43 -16.58 -10.26 12.24
CA GLU A 43 -16.72 -11.52 11.52
C GLU A 43 -15.40 -12.31 11.57
N PRO A 44 -15.39 -13.54 12.10
CA PRO A 44 -14.16 -14.35 12.15
C PRO A 44 -13.64 -14.75 10.78
N ASP A 45 -14.49 -14.93 9.76
CA ASP A 45 -14.04 -15.32 8.42
C ASP A 45 -13.53 -14.10 7.61
N PRO A 46 -12.24 -14.07 7.20
CA PRO A 46 -11.65 -13.00 6.39
C PRO A 46 -12.35 -12.77 5.04
N ALA A 47 -12.86 -13.82 4.39
CA ALA A 47 -13.55 -13.69 3.11
C ALA A 47 -14.91 -13.02 3.29
N PHE A 48 -15.58 -13.26 4.42
CA PHE A 48 -16.83 -12.57 4.75
C PHE A 48 -16.59 -11.12 5.14
N ARG A 49 -15.54 -10.86 5.93
CA ARG A 49 -15.06 -9.51 6.24
C ARG A 49 -14.87 -8.64 5.00
N LEU A 50 -14.35 -9.22 3.92
CA LEU A 50 -14.11 -8.53 2.64
C LEU A 50 -15.29 -8.59 1.65
N GLY A 51 -16.45 -9.13 2.05
CA GLY A 51 -17.62 -9.23 1.18
C GLY A 51 -17.50 -10.27 0.05
N LEU A 52 -16.50 -11.15 0.08
CA LEU A 52 -16.25 -12.14 -0.99
C LEU A 52 -17.32 -13.24 -1.06
N TYR A 53 -18.17 -13.37 -0.03
CA TYR A 53 -19.34 -14.28 -0.05
C TYR A 53 -20.34 -13.94 -1.17
N ARG A 54 -20.32 -12.70 -1.69
CA ARG A 54 -21.17 -12.27 -2.81
C ARG A 54 -20.63 -12.66 -4.18
N MET A 55 -19.39 -13.18 -4.26
CA MET A 55 -18.77 -13.65 -5.50
C MET A 55 -18.73 -15.18 -5.55
N PRO A 56 -19.01 -15.82 -6.70
CA PRO A 56 -18.83 -17.26 -6.87
C PRO A 56 -17.39 -17.69 -6.55
N SER A 57 -17.24 -18.82 -5.85
CA SER A 57 -15.93 -19.28 -5.36
C SER A 57 -14.99 -19.78 -6.46
N ASP A 58 -15.56 -20.19 -7.58
CA ASP A 58 -14.93 -20.73 -8.76
C ASP A 58 -14.44 -19.65 -9.74
N GLU A 59 -15.03 -18.45 -9.72
CA GLU A 59 -14.64 -17.36 -10.62
C GLU A 59 -13.30 -16.70 -10.23
N LEU A 60 -13.03 -16.57 -8.92
CA LEU A 60 -11.85 -15.86 -8.41
C LEU A 60 -11.12 -16.63 -7.29
N PRO A 61 -10.66 -17.87 -7.56
CA PRO A 61 -10.07 -18.74 -6.53
C PRO A 61 -8.82 -18.12 -5.89
N ARG A 62 -8.00 -17.40 -6.68
CA ARG A 62 -6.81 -16.71 -6.17
C ARG A 62 -7.15 -15.57 -5.21
N LEU A 63 -8.20 -14.79 -5.50
CA LEU A 63 -8.64 -13.70 -4.63
C LEU A 63 -9.15 -14.24 -3.29
N ARG A 64 -9.89 -15.36 -3.31
CA ARG A 64 -10.33 -16.04 -2.09
C ARG A 64 -9.15 -16.57 -1.29
N ALA A 65 -8.15 -17.14 -1.94
CA ALA A 65 -6.93 -17.61 -1.28
C ALA A 65 -6.12 -16.47 -0.63
N THR A 66 -6.17 -15.25 -1.18
CA THR A 66 -5.48 -14.08 -0.61
C THR A 66 -6.30 -13.32 0.43
N ALA A 67 -7.58 -13.67 0.64
CA ALA A 67 -8.48 -12.97 1.55
C ALA A 67 -7.95 -12.85 2.99
N PRO A 68 -7.30 -13.86 3.59
CA PRO A 68 -6.72 -13.72 4.92
C PRO A 68 -5.67 -12.60 4.98
N ALA A 69 -4.73 -12.57 4.03
CA ALA A 69 -3.69 -11.54 3.97
C ALA A 69 -4.26 -10.14 3.68
N LEU A 70 -5.30 -10.04 2.85
CA LEU A 70 -5.95 -8.76 2.54
C LEU A 70 -6.82 -8.23 3.68
N ALA A 71 -7.26 -9.10 4.59
CA ALA A 71 -8.08 -8.71 5.75
C ALA A 71 -7.24 -8.36 6.99
N GLU A 72 -5.93 -8.56 6.92
CA GLU A 72 -4.98 -8.13 7.95
C GLU A 72 -4.62 -6.66 7.75
N ARG A 73 -4.41 -5.95 8.87
CA ARG A 73 -3.94 -4.57 8.84
C ARG A 73 -2.42 -4.58 8.68
N GLY A 74 -1.92 -3.79 7.75
CA GLY A 74 -0.48 -3.70 7.50
C GLY A 74 0.27 -2.87 8.54
N GLY A 75 -0.42 -1.96 9.25
CA GLY A 75 0.19 -1.18 10.34
C GLY A 75 1.30 -0.22 9.89
N VAL A 76 2.21 0.12 10.81
CA VAL A 76 3.33 1.04 10.51
C VAL A 76 4.40 0.31 9.72
N GLU A 77 4.56 -0.99 9.96
CA GLU A 77 5.51 -1.87 9.32
C GLU A 77 5.20 -2.01 7.83
N GLY A 78 3.93 -2.21 7.46
CA GLY A 78 3.50 -2.25 6.06
C GLY A 78 3.65 -0.90 5.35
N LEU A 79 3.41 0.21 6.05
CA LEU A 79 3.66 1.55 5.51
C LEU A 79 5.13 1.74 5.15
N ALA A 80 6.03 1.38 6.08
CA ALA A 80 7.47 1.51 5.92
C ALA A 80 7.99 0.61 4.80
N ALA A 81 7.62 -0.67 4.80
CA ALA A 81 8.08 -1.63 3.80
C ALA A 81 7.68 -1.22 2.36
N GLY A 82 6.47 -0.71 2.17
CA GLY A 82 6.06 -0.23 0.84
C GLY A 82 6.69 1.10 0.45
N LEU A 83 7.06 1.94 1.43
CA LEU A 83 7.83 3.14 1.16
C LEU A 83 9.27 2.81 0.74
N ASP A 84 9.92 1.86 1.41
CA ASP A 84 11.26 1.37 1.02
C ASP A 84 11.24 0.85 -0.42
N ALA A 85 10.28 -0.03 -0.74
CA ALA A 85 10.11 -0.56 -2.10
C ALA A 85 9.87 0.54 -3.16
N LEU A 86 9.14 1.59 -2.80
CA LEU A 86 8.90 2.73 -3.69
C LEU A 86 10.16 3.57 -3.91
N LEU A 87 10.90 3.87 -2.83
CA LEU A 87 12.07 4.74 -2.85
C LEU A 87 13.28 4.05 -3.49
N ASP A 88 13.46 2.75 -3.30
CA ASP A 88 14.49 1.94 -3.95
C ASP A 88 14.48 2.16 -5.47
N ARG A 89 13.29 2.29 -6.06
CA ARG A 89 13.19 2.53 -7.51
C ARG A 89 13.78 3.87 -7.97
N PHE A 90 13.77 4.88 -7.11
CA PHE A 90 14.36 6.18 -7.41
C PHE A 90 15.86 6.21 -7.14
N VAL A 91 16.34 5.38 -6.21
CA VAL A 91 17.77 5.20 -5.93
C VAL A 91 18.44 4.43 -7.05
N GLU A 92 17.86 3.31 -7.49
CA GLU A 92 18.39 2.47 -8.58
C GLU A 92 18.41 3.16 -9.95
N ARG A 93 17.49 4.10 -10.19
CA ARG A 93 17.47 4.92 -11.42
C ARG A 93 18.39 6.14 -11.34
N GLY A 94 19.03 6.38 -10.20
CA GLY A 94 19.91 7.52 -9.93
C GLY A 94 21.40 7.22 -10.00
N LEU A 95 21.79 5.95 -10.16
CA LEU A 95 23.14 5.47 -10.51
C LEU A 95 23.23 5.19 -12.01
#